data_AF-A0A7R9FPV6-F1
#
_entry.id   AF-A0A7R9FPV6-F1
#
_cell.length_a   1.000
_cell.length_b   1.000
_cell.length_c   1.000
_cell.angle_alpha   90.00
_cell.angle_beta   90.00
_cell.angle_gamma   90.00
#
_symmetry.space_group_name_H-M   'P 1'
#
loop_
_entity.id
_entity.type
_entity.pdbx_description
1 polymer ?
#
loop_
_entity_poly.entity_id
_entity_poly.type
_entity_poly.pdbx_seq_one_letter_code
_entity_poly.pdbx_strand_id
1 'polypeptide(L)'
;MCPRFPLFKQWTSDPEEGRGLCPFLPEYNATALFAQDKRLYVGTVLDLGGMDPVIYRRPNEDENDYPLRTEQYDLKQLNGPHFVSSMEDDDYVYFFFREKACEVSQSGKVPNPRPGSTLVNDSTLLSEYAVNFMKLYPFMYDHVQPIYQQPIFVFSQDQNNSRLSRIVVDENITGVDGSTHNVIFVGTDDGRILKIFSNEDKTAGKVNATVVEELVVLGNGGRVVNMYRYREEGKPARIIVIGDEHIIALPVHRCYLVKSCSDCVKLQDPYCAWDSAGGGRCGEVGRGSTASNLFRYVQDVRSGQSLRCPPTMSHPNDSSERMPDDIAGDSQPGRQSGGKVTKGECHFYYFHFAI
;
A
#
# COMPACT_ATOMS: atom_id res chain seq x y z
N MET A 1 32.61 -22.19 14.59
CA MET A 1 33.15 -21.21 13.62
C MET A 1 31.99 -20.61 12.86
N CYS A 2 31.54 -19.39 13.22
CA CYS A 2 30.59 -18.65 12.41
C CYS A 2 31.32 -18.07 11.20
N PRO A 3 30.78 -18.18 9.97
CA PRO A 3 31.35 -17.49 8.84
C PRO A 3 31.16 -15.98 9.02
N ARG A 4 32.27 -15.25 8.95
CA ARG A 4 32.31 -13.79 8.87
C ARG A 4 31.69 -13.39 7.53
N PHE A 5 30.46 -12.92 7.53
CA PHE A 5 29.93 -12.14 6.41
C PHE A 5 30.61 -10.76 6.43
N PRO A 6 31.31 -10.33 5.38
CA PRO A 6 31.84 -8.97 5.30
C PRO A 6 30.68 -8.02 4.96
N LEU A 7 29.90 -7.62 5.96
CA LEU A 7 28.72 -6.75 5.75
C LEU A 7 29.04 -5.24 5.71
N PHE A 8 30.30 -4.84 5.77
CA PHE A 8 30.69 -3.44 5.61
C PHE A 8 31.86 -3.33 4.64
N LYS A 9 31.54 -3.02 3.38
CA LYS A 9 32.50 -2.38 2.50
C LYS A 9 32.69 -0.98 3.07
N GLN A 10 33.87 -0.68 3.60
CA GLN A 10 34.22 0.66 4.04
C GLN A 10 34.08 1.57 2.80
N TRP A 11 33.12 2.49 2.83
CA TRP A 11 32.99 3.51 1.80
C TRP A 11 34.28 4.34 1.83
N THR A 12 35.05 4.28 0.75
CA THR A 12 36.36 4.94 0.62
C THR A 12 36.24 6.36 0.05
N SER A 13 35.03 6.91 -0.05
CA SER A 13 34.78 8.28 -0.49
C SER A 13 34.71 9.24 0.69
N ASP A 14 35.17 10.47 0.49
CA ASP A 14 34.95 11.56 1.44
C ASP A 14 33.45 11.75 1.69
N PRO A 15 33.05 12.15 2.91
CA PRO A 15 31.64 12.40 3.23
C PRO A 15 31.08 13.52 2.35
N GLU A 16 30.02 13.21 1.59
CA GLU A 16 29.29 14.17 0.75
C GLU A 16 28.26 14.97 1.57
N GLU A 17 27.90 16.17 1.10
CA GLU A 17 26.80 16.95 1.69
C GLU A 17 25.45 16.27 1.43
N GLY A 18 24.76 15.84 2.49
CA GLY A 18 23.46 15.16 2.40
C GLY A 18 22.25 16.10 2.24
N ARG A 19 22.47 17.41 2.12
CA ARG A 19 21.37 18.39 2.03
C ARG A 19 20.54 18.13 0.79
N GLY A 20 19.23 17.90 0.99
CA GLY A 20 18.30 17.55 -0.10
C GLY A 20 18.33 16.08 -0.51
N LEU A 21 19.22 15.28 0.09
CA LEU A 21 19.30 13.84 -0.12
C LEU A 21 18.76 13.04 1.07
N CYS A 22 18.86 13.59 2.28
CA CYS A 22 18.28 13.03 3.49
C CYS A 22 17.64 14.11 4.36
N PRO A 23 16.59 13.77 5.13
CA PRO A 23 15.99 14.71 6.07
C PRO A 23 16.95 15.01 7.22
N PHE A 24 16.90 16.24 7.73
CA PHE A 24 17.70 16.66 8.88
C PHE A 24 17.26 16.01 10.20
N LEU A 25 15.95 15.79 10.37
CA LEU A 25 15.34 15.21 11.56
C LEU A 25 14.63 13.90 11.20
N PRO A 26 14.66 12.88 12.08
CA PRO A 26 14.03 11.59 11.83
C PRO A 26 12.49 11.66 11.77
N GLU A 27 11.91 12.74 12.29
CA GLU A 27 10.47 12.99 12.27
C GLU A 27 9.97 13.50 10.90
N TYR A 28 10.87 14.03 10.06
CA TYR A 28 10.51 14.49 8.73
C TYR A 28 10.34 13.31 7.79
N ASN A 29 9.11 13.15 7.29
CA ASN A 29 8.79 12.13 6.31
C ASN A 29 9.47 12.47 4.98
N ALA A 30 10.28 11.56 4.48
CA ALA A 30 10.99 11.68 3.22
C ALA A 30 10.81 10.41 2.39
N THR A 31 11.02 10.52 1.09
CA THR A 31 11.08 9.38 0.17
C THR A 31 12.24 9.58 -0.81
N ALA A 32 12.81 8.49 -1.29
CA ALA A 32 13.87 8.53 -2.30
C ALA A 32 13.74 7.33 -3.24
N LEU A 33 14.11 7.54 -4.50
CA LEU A 33 14.13 6.53 -5.55
C LEU A 33 15.40 6.71 -6.39
N PHE A 34 16.16 5.63 -6.54
CA PHE A 34 17.19 5.54 -7.55
C PHE A 34 16.58 4.89 -8.80
N ALA A 35 16.35 5.68 -9.83
CA ALA A 35 15.60 5.28 -11.03
C ALA A 35 16.51 4.59 -12.06
N GLN A 36 15.92 4.03 -13.12
CA GLN A 36 16.65 3.30 -14.15
C GLN A 36 17.57 4.20 -14.99
N ASP A 37 17.26 5.49 -15.05
CA ASP A 37 18.10 6.54 -15.64
C ASP A 37 19.40 6.82 -14.84
N LYS A 38 19.64 6.06 -13.76
CA LYS A 38 20.79 6.17 -12.85
C LYS A 38 20.83 7.47 -12.06
N ARG A 39 19.69 8.17 -11.93
CA ARG A 39 19.57 9.37 -11.10
C ARG A 39 18.85 9.07 -9.79
N LEU A 40 19.19 9.89 -8.78
CA LEU A 40 18.54 9.85 -7.49
C LEU A 40 17.50 10.97 -7.40
N TYR A 41 16.26 10.58 -7.15
CA TYR A 41 15.10 11.44 -6.95
C TYR A 41 14.71 11.41 -5.48
N VAL A 42 14.56 12.56 -4.85
CA VAL A 42 14.34 12.68 -3.40
C VAL A 42 13.24 13.69 -3.10
N GLY A 43 12.29 13.32 -2.24
CA GLY A 43 11.32 14.22 -1.63
C GLY A 43 11.64 14.39 -0.16
N THR A 44 12.06 15.58 0.27
CA THR A 44 12.48 15.86 1.65
C THR A 44 12.38 17.36 1.99
N VAL A 45 12.98 17.80 3.09
CA VAL A 45 13.13 19.20 3.50
C VAL A 45 14.62 19.59 3.53
N LEU A 46 14.93 20.83 3.13
CA LEU A 46 16.30 21.34 3.02
C LEU A 46 16.82 22.09 4.24
N ASP A 47 15.95 22.36 5.20
CA ASP A 47 16.26 23.13 6.39
C ASP A 47 15.83 22.42 7.68
N LEU A 48 16.42 22.84 8.79
CA LEU A 48 16.09 22.31 10.12
C LEU A 48 14.63 22.62 10.51
N GLY A 49 14.08 23.73 10.03
CA GLY A 49 12.72 24.18 10.35
C GLY A 49 11.63 23.49 9.53
N GLY A 50 11.97 22.72 8.49
CA GLY A 50 11.00 22.10 7.59
C GLY A 50 10.23 23.11 6.73
N MET A 51 10.78 24.31 6.54
CA MET A 51 10.17 25.42 5.81
C MET A 51 10.51 25.43 4.32
N ASP A 52 11.54 24.68 3.89
CA ASP A 52 11.94 24.53 2.48
C ASP A 52 11.76 23.07 2.03
N PRO A 53 10.50 22.61 1.82
CA PRO A 53 10.23 21.31 1.24
C PRO A 53 10.68 21.27 -0.23
N VAL A 54 11.23 20.14 -0.65
CA VAL A 54 11.80 19.98 -1.98
C VAL A 54 11.52 18.60 -2.57
N ILE A 55 11.22 18.59 -3.87
CA ILE A 55 11.49 17.43 -4.72
C ILE A 55 12.77 17.74 -5.49
N TYR A 56 13.81 16.94 -5.29
CA TYR A 56 15.16 17.16 -5.78
C TYR A 56 15.61 15.98 -6.65
N ARG A 57 16.22 16.28 -7.80
CA ARG A 57 16.93 15.32 -8.65
C ARG A 57 18.42 15.60 -8.58
N ARG A 58 19.20 14.63 -8.10
CA ARG A 58 20.66 14.71 -8.12
C ARG A 58 21.15 14.68 -9.58
N PRO A 59 22.06 15.58 -9.99
CA PRO A 59 22.66 15.52 -11.31
C PRO A 59 23.54 14.26 -11.43
N ASN A 60 23.61 13.70 -12.63
CA ASN A 60 24.59 12.66 -12.91
C ASN A 60 25.96 13.29 -13.16
N GLU A 61 26.98 12.92 -12.36
CA GLU A 61 28.34 13.49 -12.44
C GLU A 61 29.03 13.19 -13.78
N ASP A 62 28.64 12.11 -14.45
CA ASP A 62 29.22 11.68 -15.73
C ASP A 62 28.57 12.35 -16.96
N GLU A 63 27.49 13.13 -16.75
CA GLU A 63 26.76 13.82 -17.82
C GLU A 63 26.74 15.34 -17.57
N ASN A 64 26.60 16.16 -18.62
CA ASN A 64 26.42 17.62 -18.50
C ASN A 64 25.00 17.94 -18.00
N ASP A 65 24.66 17.41 -16.82
CA ASP A 65 23.37 17.45 -16.18
C ASP A 65 23.36 18.45 -15.02
N TYR A 66 22.22 19.08 -14.79
CA TYR A 66 22.05 20.07 -13.74
C TYR A 66 21.11 19.55 -12.66
N PRO A 67 21.34 19.93 -11.39
CA PRO A 67 20.39 19.60 -10.32
C PRO A 67 19.04 20.23 -10.65
N LEU A 68 17.97 19.45 -10.54
CA LEU A 68 16.60 19.96 -10.65
C LEU A 68 15.95 19.97 -9.27
N ARG A 69 15.20 21.03 -8.99
CA ARG A 69 14.39 21.14 -7.78
C ARG A 69 13.08 21.86 -8.04
N THR A 70 12.10 21.63 -7.18
CA THR A 70 10.92 22.50 -7.04
C THR A 70 11.32 23.91 -6.60
N GLU A 71 10.48 24.89 -6.96
CA GLU A 71 10.70 26.30 -6.63
C GLU A 71 10.75 26.52 -5.13
N GLN A 72 11.73 27.31 -4.68
CA GLN A 72 11.94 27.54 -3.25
C GLN A 72 10.80 28.38 -2.68
N TYR A 73 10.22 27.92 -1.57
CA TYR A 73 9.11 28.59 -0.86
C TYR A 73 7.84 28.81 -1.71
N ASP A 74 7.69 28.13 -2.85
CA ASP A 74 6.47 28.20 -3.64
C ASP A 74 5.40 27.24 -3.10
N LEU A 75 4.50 27.81 -2.29
CA LEU A 75 3.38 27.07 -1.69
C LEU A 75 2.37 26.54 -2.73
N LYS A 76 2.46 26.96 -4.00
CA LYS A 76 1.65 26.35 -5.07
C LYS A 76 2.22 25.00 -5.50
N GLN A 77 3.52 24.77 -5.31
CA GLN A 77 4.15 23.50 -5.64
C GLN A 77 4.16 22.56 -4.45
N LEU A 78 4.56 23.04 -3.26
CA LEU A 78 4.63 22.23 -2.05
C LEU A 78 4.21 23.05 -0.82
N ASN A 79 3.13 22.65 -0.16
CA ASN A 79 2.59 23.34 1.02
C ASN A 79 2.58 22.45 2.28
N GLY A 80 3.76 22.33 2.89
CA GLY A 80 3.97 21.46 4.06
C GLY A 80 3.72 19.98 3.74
N PRO A 81 4.40 19.40 2.74
CA PRO A 81 4.20 18.02 2.32
C PRO A 81 4.74 17.02 3.35
N HIS A 82 4.05 15.90 3.48
CA HIS A 82 4.52 14.69 4.15
C HIS A 82 4.69 13.59 3.11
N PHE A 83 5.93 13.34 2.68
CA PHE A 83 6.25 12.33 1.68
C PHE A 83 5.98 10.91 2.20
N VAL A 84 5.41 10.06 1.35
CA VAL A 84 5.01 8.69 1.70
C VAL A 84 5.78 7.66 0.87
N SER A 85 5.85 7.86 -0.44
CA SER A 85 6.52 6.94 -1.37
C SER A 85 6.90 7.65 -2.67
N SER A 86 7.82 7.04 -3.40
CA SER A 86 8.18 7.40 -4.78
C SER A 86 8.28 6.13 -5.62
N MET A 87 7.87 6.20 -6.88
CA MET A 87 7.95 5.08 -7.83
C MET A 87 8.26 5.58 -9.24
N GLU A 88 8.84 4.71 -10.06
CA GLU A 88 9.09 4.93 -11.47
C GLU A 88 8.09 4.07 -12.26
N ASP A 89 7.48 4.66 -13.27
CA ASP A 89 6.63 3.97 -14.23
C ASP A 89 6.76 4.66 -15.60
N ASP A 90 7.06 3.86 -16.63
CA ASP A 90 7.49 4.33 -17.95
C ASP A 90 8.60 5.40 -17.88
N ASP A 91 8.34 6.60 -18.42
CA ASP A 91 9.28 7.72 -18.50
C ASP A 91 9.10 8.73 -17.35
N TYR A 92 8.44 8.34 -16.25
CA TYR A 92 8.05 9.26 -15.18
C TYR A 92 8.40 8.75 -13.79
N VAL A 93 8.81 9.69 -12.94
CA VAL A 93 8.95 9.47 -11.49
C VAL A 93 7.78 10.14 -10.76
N TYR A 94 7.05 9.34 -10.00
CA TYR A 94 5.89 9.76 -9.22
C TYR A 94 6.25 9.89 -7.75
N PHE A 95 5.78 10.97 -7.13
CA PHE A 95 5.86 11.20 -5.69
C PHE A 95 4.47 11.19 -5.07
N PHE A 96 4.33 10.47 -3.95
CA PHE A 96 3.11 10.38 -3.17
C PHE A 96 3.32 11.09 -1.85
N PHE A 97 2.51 12.11 -1.58
CA PHE A 97 2.57 12.88 -0.35
C PHE A 97 1.22 13.45 0.04
N ARG A 98 1.11 13.91 1.28
CA ARG A 98 -0.04 14.66 1.79
C ARG A 98 0.40 16.08 2.10
N GLU A 99 -0.37 17.08 1.70
CA GLU A 99 -0.06 18.48 1.98
C GLU A 99 -1.33 19.27 2.33
N LYS A 100 -1.16 20.55 2.67
CA LYS A 100 -2.30 21.44 2.89
C LYS A 100 -2.89 21.88 1.56
N ALA A 101 -4.19 21.70 1.38
CA ALA A 101 -4.90 22.11 0.18
C ALA A 101 -4.90 23.65 0.02
N CYS A 102 -4.34 24.12 -1.09
CA CYS A 102 -4.46 25.51 -1.55
C CYS A 102 -4.94 25.51 -3.00
N GLU A 103 -6.21 25.19 -3.21
CA GLU A 103 -6.81 25.31 -4.54
C GLU A 103 -6.96 26.78 -4.91
N VAL A 104 -6.23 27.20 -5.94
CA VAL A 104 -6.42 28.52 -6.55
C VAL A 104 -7.06 28.28 -7.91
N SER A 105 -8.37 28.53 -8.00
CA SER A 105 -9.12 28.43 -9.25
C SER A 105 -8.66 29.54 -10.21
N GLN A 106 -7.69 29.24 -11.05
CA GLN A 106 -7.21 30.13 -12.11
C GLN A 106 -7.45 29.49 -13.48
N SER A 107 -8.01 30.28 -14.40
CA SER A 107 -8.20 29.89 -15.79
C SER A 107 -7.04 30.41 -16.63
N GLY A 108 -6.26 29.50 -17.24
CA GLY A 108 -5.19 29.84 -18.17
C GLY A 108 -5.31 29.05 -19.47
N LYS A 109 -4.90 29.65 -20.60
CA LYS A 109 -4.84 28.93 -21.88
C LYS A 109 -3.65 27.98 -21.88
N VAL A 110 -3.91 26.68 -21.93
CA VAL A 110 -2.88 25.63 -21.93
C VAL A 110 -1.90 25.83 -23.10
N PRO A 111 -0.58 25.89 -22.85
CA PRO A 111 0.45 25.95 -23.90
C PRO A 111 0.51 24.68 -24.76
N ASN A 112 1.07 24.81 -25.97
CA ASN A 112 1.40 23.68 -26.84
C ASN A 112 2.92 23.67 -27.10
N PRO A 113 3.61 22.52 -26.97
CA PRO A 113 3.10 21.23 -26.50
C PRO A 113 2.59 21.30 -25.05
N ARG A 114 1.68 20.39 -24.69
CA ARG A 114 1.05 20.39 -23.37
C ARG A 114 2.12 20.21 -22.30
N PRO A 115 2.17 21.07 -21.27
CA PRO A 115 3.05 20.88 -20.13
C PRO A 115 3.00 19.45 -19.56
N GLY A 116 4.18 18.86 -19.29
CA GLY A 116 4.33 17.49 -18.79
C GLY A 116 4.36 16.39 -19.85
N SER A 117 4.23 16.70 -21.15
CA SER A 117 4.34 15.71 -22.21
C SER A 117 5.79 15.34 -22.55
N THR A 118 6.05 14.06 -22.87
CA THR A 118 7.33 13.56 -23.41
C THR A 118 7.60 13.94 -24.88
N LEU A 119 6.77 14.79 -25.50
CA LEU A 119 6.95 15.22 -26.89
C LEU A 119 8.18 16.12 -27.10
N VAL A 120 8.75 16.66 -26.02
CA VAL A 120 9.95 17.49 -26.04
C VAL A 120 11.04 16.76 -25.30
N ASN A 121 12.06 16.32 -26.04
CA ASN A 121 13.20 15.58 -25.48
C ASN A 121 14.17 16.49 -24.68
N ASP A 122 14.17 17.80 -24.97
CA ASP A 122 15.01 18.78 -24.28
C ASP A 122 14.13 19.91 -23.71
N SER A 123 13.93 19.87 -22.39
CA SER A 123 13.12 20.83 -21.66
C SER A 123 13.67 22.27 -21.74
N THR A 124 14.94 22.47 -22.08
CA THR A 124 15.54 23.79 -22.26
C THR A 124 15.03 24.51 -23.51
N LEU A 125 14.43 23.77 -24.45
CA LEU A 125 13.84 24.32 -25.67
C LEU A 125 12.38 24.79 -25.48
N LEU A 126 11.81 24.61 -24.28
CA LEU A 126 10.47 25.08 -23.98
C LEU A 126 10.40 26.61 -23.98
N SER A 127 9.30 27.15 -24.51
CA SER A 127 9.05 28.60 -24.46
C SER A 127 8.91 29.10 -23.03
N GLU A 128 9.33 30.34 -22.77
CA GLU A 128 9.16 30.99 -21.46
C GLU A 128 7.69 30.99 -21.00
N TYR A 129 6.75 31.15 -21.95
CA TYR A 129 5.31 31.05 -21.66
C TYR A 129 4.94 29.67 -21.11
N ALA A 130 5.46 28.58 -21.69
CA ALA A 130 5.20 27.23 -21.21
C ALA A 130 5.80 26.98 -19.82
N VAL A 131 7.03 27.46 -19.58
CA VAL A 131 7.69 27.35 -18.27
C VAL A 131 6.93 28.13 -17.20
N ASN A 132 6.56 29.38 -17.48
CA ASN A 132 5.77 30.20 -16.54
C ASN A 132 4.38 29.60 -16.30
N PHE A 133 3.75 29.02 -17.32
CA PHE A 133 2.48 28.32 -17.14
C PHE A 133 2.63 27.14 -16.17
N MET A 134 3.67 26.30 -16.30
CA MET A 134 3.92 25.18 -15.38
C MET A 134 4.08 25.64 -13.93
N LYS A 135 4.82 26.74 -13.70
CA LYS A 135 5.02 27.29 -12.36
C LYS A 135 3.73 27.84 -11.75
N LEU A 136 2.85 28.41 -12.58
CA LEU A 136 1.60 29.02 -12.11
C LEU A 136 0.47 28.00 -11.93
N TYR A 137 0.47 26.91 -12.71
CA TYR A 137 -0.58 25.90 -12.76
C TYR A 137 -0.05 24.48 -12.52
N PRO A 138 0.57 24.19 -11.36
CA PRO A 138 1.08 22.85 -11.04
C PRO A 138 -0.04 21.83 -10.72
N PHE A 139 -1.22 22.30 -10.31
CA PHE A 139 -2.34 21.43 -9.96
C PHE A 139 -3.19 21.04 -11.17
N MET A 140 -3.54 19.76 -11.22
CA MET A 140 -4.55 19.25 -12.15
C MET A 140 -5.95 19.53 -11.60
N TYR A 141 -6.89 19.86 -12.49
CA TYR A 141 -8.29 20.10 -12.12
C TYR A 141 -9.03 18.80 -11.76
N ASP A 142 -8.78 17.74 -12.53
CA ASP A 142 -9.38 16.43 -12.29
C ASP A 142 -8.55 15.63 -11.28
N HIS A 143 -9.24 14.89 -10.42
CA HIS A 143 -8.62 14.02 -9.43
C HIS A 143 -8.55 12.57 -9.93
N VAL A 144 -7.51 11.86 -9.50
CA VAL A 144 -7.32 10.44 -9.82
C VAL A 144 -8.38 9.62 -9.09
N GLN A 145 -9.20 8.90 -9.85
CA GLN A 145 -10.23 8.03 -9.28
C GLN A 145 -9.67 6.66 -8.89
N PRO A 146 -10.18 6.04 -7.81
CA PRO A 146 -9.96 4.62 -7.55
C PRO A 146 -10.48 3.76 -8.70
N ILE A 147 -9.79 2.65 -9.01
CA ILE A 147 -10.13 1.72 -10.11
C ILE A 147 -11.60 1.27 -10.05
N TYR A 148 -12.13 1.04 -8.85
CA TYR A 148 -13.50 0.58 -8.62
C TYR A 148 -14.49 1.68 -8.23
N GLN A 149 -14.10 2.96 -8.35
CA GLN A 149 -14.89 4.12 -7.88
C GLN A 149 -15.25 4.04 -6.37
N GLN A 150 -14.54 3.19 -5.63
CA GLN A 150 -14.70 2.97 -4.19
C GLN A 150 -13.37 2.47 -3.60
N PRO A 151 -13.14 2.66 -2.28
CA PRO A 151 -12.03 2.01 -1.58
C PRO A 151 -12.18 0.48 -1.61
N ILE A 152 -11.05 -0.25 -1.71
CA ILE A 152 -11.03 -1.71 -1.62
C ILE A 152 -11.48 -2.17 -0.22
N PHE A 153 -10.99 -1.50 0.82
CA PHE A 153 -11.26 -1.79 2.22
C PHE A 153 -11.36 -0.50 3.04
N VAL A 154 -12.23 -0.48 4.04
CA VAL A 154 -12.42 0.67 4.94
C VAL A 154 -12.14 0.22 6.37
N PHE A 155 -11.22 0.90 7.03
CA PHE A 155 -10.85 0.68 8.42
C PHE A 155 -11.17 1.92 9.24
N SER A 156 -12.12 1.82 10.17
CA SER A 156 -12.53 2.95 11.01
C SER A 156 -11.72 2.99 12.29
N GLN A 157 -11.02 4.11 12.53
CA GLN A 157 -10.23 4.31 13.74
C GLN A 157 -11.10 4.25 15.00
N ASP A 158 -12.28 4.85 14.98
CA ASP A 158 -13.18 4.90 16.15
C ASP A 158 -13.67 3.50 16.56
N GLN A 159 -13.80 2.59 15.59
CA GLN A 159 -14.24 1.22 15.84
C GLN A 159 -13.09 0.29 16.24
N ASN A 160 -11.89 0.54 15.72
CA ASN A 160 -10.75 -0.37 15.87
C ASN A 160 -9.70 0.12 16.87
N ASN A 161 -9.85 1.35 17.38
CA ASN A 161 -8.93 2.03 18.30
C ASN A 161 -7.47 2.10 17.78
N SER A 162 -7.29 2.12 16.46
CA SER A 162 -5.97 2.21 15.81
C SER A 162 -6.09 2.76 14.39
N ARG A 163 -4.97 3.03 13.73
CA ARG A 163 -4.91 3.52 12.35
C ARG A 163 -4.05 2.60 11.50
N LEU A 164 -4.40 2.49 10.22
CA LEU A 164 -3.55 1.86 9.23
C LEU A 164 -2.27 2.69 9.03
N SER A 165 -1.12 2.02 8.94
CA SER A 165 0.19 2.68 8.85
C SER A 165 0.97 2.31 7.59
N ARG A 166 0.91 1.04 7.16
CA ARG A 166 1.69 0.49 6.04
C ARG A 166 0.90 -0.53 5.26
N ILE A 167 1.24 -0.69 3.98
CA ILE A 167 0.60 -1.62 3.06
C ILE A 167 1.66 -2.34 2.23
N VAL A 168 1.45 -3.62 1.99
CA VAL A 168 2.23 -4.47 1.09
C VAL A 168 1.27 -5.41 0.37
N VAL A 169 1.50 -5.64 -0.92
CA VAL A 169 0.68 -6.56 -1.72
C VAL A 169 1.56 -7.74 -2.16
N ASP A 170 1.07 -8.96 -2.03
CA ASP A 170 1.62 -10.12 -2.74
C ASP A 170 0.67 -10.43 -3.90
N GLU A 171 1.17 -10.17 -5.10
CA GLU A 171 0.39 -10.15 -6.33
C GLU A 171 0.38 -11.52 -7.01
N ASN A 172 -0.63 -11.73 -7.86
CA ASN A 172 -0.70 -12.86 -8.79
C ASN A 172 -0.68 -14.24 -8.11
N ILE A 173 -1.44 -14.40 -7.02
CA ILE A 173 -1.60 -15.68 -6.34
C ILE A 173 -2.66 -16.50 -7.07
N THR A 174 -2.21 -17.60 -7.69
CA THR A 174 -3.09 -18.51 -8.43
C THR A 174 -3.81 -19.47 -7.49
N GLY A 175 -5.14 -19.44 -7.49
CA GLY A 175 -5.99 -20.41 -6.79
C GLY A 175 -6.06 -21.76 -7.50
N VAL A 176 -6.76 -22.72 -6.88
CA VAL A 176 -6.97 -24.07 -7.43
C VAL A 176 -7.73 -24.04 -8.76
N ASP A 177 -8.64 -23.08 -8.93
CA ASP A 177 -9.43 -22.87 -10.14
C ASP A 177 -8.65 -22.19 -11.28
N GLY A 178 -7.38 -21.82 -11.04
CA GLY A 178 -6.53 -21.11 -11.99
C GLY A 178 -6.74 -19.59 -12.00
N SER A 179 -7.70 -19.06 -11.24
CA SER A 179 -7.89 -17.61 -11.13
C SER A 179 -6.79 -16.97 -10.27
N THR A 180 -6.38 -15.75 -10.64
CA THR A 180 -5.33 -15.01 -9.96
C THR A 180 -5.91 -13.95 -9.04
N HIS A 181 -5.29 -13.79 -7.87
CA HIS A 181 -5.74 -12.89 -6.84
C HIS A 181 -4.58 -12.08 -6.25
N ASN A 182 -4.90 -10.89 -5.77
CA ASN A 182 -3.99 -10.07 -4.97
C ASN A 182 -4.35 -10.21 -3.50
N VAL A 183 -3.33 -10.40 -2.66
CA VAL A 183 -3.49 -10.45 -1.21
C VAL A 183 -2.81 -9.24 -0.59
N ILE A 184 -3.58 -8.46 0.15
CA ILE A 184 -3.14 -7.19 0.73
C ILE A 184 -2.81 -7.41 2.21
N PHE A 185 -1.61 -7.05 2.62
CA PHE A 185 -1.19 -7.02 4.01
C PHE A 185 -1.13 -5.56 4.46
N VAL A 186 -1.85 -5.22 5.52
CA VAL A 186 -1.92 -3.87 6.06
C VAL A 186 -1.47 -3.88 7.51
N GLY A 187 -0.48 -3.06 7.85
CA GLY A 187 -0.03 -2.85 9.22
C GLY A 187 -0.75 -1.68 9.89
N THR A 188 -0.81 -1.72 11.21
CA THR A 188 -1.42 -0.67 12.05
C THR A 188 -0.40 -0.02 12.98
N ASP A 189 -0.79 1.13 13.55
CA ASP A 189 0.00 1.82 14.58
C ASP A 189 -0.06 1.16 15.97
N ASP A 190 -0.91 0.15 16.17
CA ASP A 190 -0.97 -0.68 17.39
C ASP A 190 -0.34 -2.07 17.23
N GLY A 191 0.41 -2.30 16.15
CA GLY A 191 1.24 -3.51 16.00
C GLY A 191 0.52 -4.71 15.40
N ARG A 192 -0.67 -4.51 14.84
CA ARG A 192 -1.43 -5.53 14.12
C ARG A 192 -1.08 -5.56 12.64
N ILE A 193 -1.22 -6.75 12.05
CA ILE A 193 -1.20 -6.98 10.61
C ILE A 193 -2.54 -7.60 10.21
N LEU A 194 -3.25 -6.92 9.32
CA LEU A 194 -4.45 -7.40 8.66
C LEU A 194 -4.07 -8.03 7.32
N LYS A 195 -4.48 -9.27 7.10
CA LYS A 195 -4.42 -9.94 5.81
C LYS A 195 -5.78 -9.86 5.16
N ILE A 196 -5.84 -9.22 4.00
CA ILE A 196 -7.09 -8.89 3.31
C ILE A 196 -7.06 -9.54 1.94
N PHE A 197 -8.12 -10.30 1.66
CA PHE A 197 -8.40 -10.83 0.33
C PHE A 197 -9.26 -9.85 -0.45
N SER A 198 -8.80 -9.48 -1.65
CA SER A 198 -9.56 -8.65 -2.59
C SER A 198 -10.34 -9.55 -3.56
N ASN A 199 -11.66 -9.61 -3.39
CA ASN A 199 -12.57 -10.31 -4.27
C ASN A 199 -13.05 -9.36 -5.38
N GLU A 200 -12.34 -9.39 -6.49
CA GLU A 200 -12.61 -8.55 -7.65
C GLU A 200 -13.68 -9.16 -8.56
N ASP A 201 -14.70 -8.36 -8.88
CA ASP A 201 -15.66 -8.62 -9.96
C ASP A 201 -15.35 -7.67 -11.12
N LYS A 202 -14.50 -8.14 -12.02
CA LYS A 202 -14.06 -7.39 -13.20
C LYS A 202 -15.20 -7.06 -14.16
N THR A 203 -16.29 -7.83 -14.14
CA THR A 203 -17.44 -7.61 -15.03
C THR A 203 -18.36 -6.51 -14.50
N ALA A 204 -18.58 -6.47 -13.18
CA ALA A 204 -19.39 -5.45 -12.54
C ALA A 204 -18.62 -4.16 -12.20
N GLY A 205 -17.28 -4.17 -12.34
CA GLY A 205 -16.42 -3.06 -11.93
C GLY A 205 -16.44 -2.84 -10.42
N LYS A 206 -16.62 -3.90 -9.64
CA LYS A 206 -16.74 -3.85 -8.18
C LYS A 206 -15.67 -4.68 -7.50
N VAL A 207 -15.40 -4.33 -6.26
CA VAL A 207 -14.47 -5.07 -5.39
C VAL A 207 -15.09 -5.22 -4.00
N ASN A 208 -14.96 -6.42 -3.44
CA ASN A 208 -15.27 -6.67 -2.04
C ASN A 208 -14.00 -7.14 -1.33
N ALA A 209 -13.73 -6.62 -0.14
CA ALA A 209 -12.60 -7.07 0.67
C ALA A 209 -13.08 -7.95 1.82
N THR A 210 -12.34 -9.00 2.13
CA THR A 210 -12.55 -9.85 3.31
C THR A 210 -11.27 -9.88 4.12
N VAL A 211 -11.35 -9.59 5.43
CA VAL A 211 -10.24 -9.79 6.35
C VAL A 211 -10.14 -11.29 6.60
N VAL A 212 -9.10 -11.91 6.03
CA VAL A 212 -8.84 -13.35 6.14
C VAL A 212 -8.14 -13.67 7.46
N GLU A 213 -7.33 -12.73 7.95
CA GLU A 213 -6.58 -12.93 9.17
C GLU A 213 -6.20 -11.59 9.81
N GLU A 214 -6.23 -11.54 11.14
CA GLU A 214 -5.72 -10.43 11.93
C GLU A 214 -4.71 -10.97 12.94
N LEU A 215 -3.50 -10.41 12.93
CA LEU A 215 -2.41 -10.85 13.81
C LEU A 215 -1.87 -9.69 14.62
N VAL A 216 -1.75 -9.87 15.92
CA VAL A 216 -0.91 -9.01 16.76
C VAL A 216 0.54 -9.49 16.61
N VAL A 217 1.37 -8.66 15.97
CA VAL A 217 2.75 -9.02 15.59
C VAL A 217 3.75 -8.32 16.49
N LEU A 218 3.51 -7.05 16.79
CA LEU A 218 4.32 -6.25 17.71
C LEU A 218 3.53 -6.09 19.01
N GLY A 219 3.97 -6.77 20.08
CA GLY A 219 3.34 -6.65 21.40
C GLY A 219 3.55 -5.27 22.03
N ASN A 220 2.81 -4.98 23.11
CA ASN A 220 2.93 -3.75 23.92
C ASN A 220 2.66 -2.43 23.17
N GLY A 221 1.88 -2.44 22.09
CA GLY A 221 1.53 -1.23 21.34
C GLY A 221 2.64 -0.71 20.43
N GLY A 222 3.59 -1.56 20.02
CA GLY A 222 4.61 -1.20 19.04
C GLY A 222 4.00 -0.90 17.67
N ARG A 223 4.43 0.19 17.02
CA ARG A 223 3.86 0.61 15.74
C ARG A 223 4.53 -0.12 14.58
N VAL A 224 3.74 -0.51 13.58
CA VAL A 224 4.29 -0.96 12.29
C VAL A 224 4.82 0.27 11.54
N VAL A 225 6.15 0.36 11.42
CA VAL A 225 6.88 1.48 10.80
C VAL A 225 7.12 1.23 9.32
N ASN A 226 7.39 -0.01 8.92
CA ASN A 226 7.55 -0.37 7.51
C ASN A 226 7.23 -1.85 7.27
N MET A 227 6.94 -2.20 6.02
CA MET A 227 6.67 -3.57 5.62
C MET A 227 7.23 -3.85 4.23
N TYR A 228 7.72 -5.06 4.01
CA TYR A 228 8.20 -5.52 2.71
C TYR A 228 7.76 -6.94 2.40
N ARG A 229 7.41 -7.19 1.15
CA ARG A 229 7.26 -8.56 0.64
C ARG A 229 8.63 -9.04 0.16
N TYR A 230 9.14 -10.10 0.79
CA TYR A 230 10.38 -10.75 0.41
C TYR A 230 10.10 -12.16 -0.12
N ARG A 231 10.69 -12.52 -1.26
CA ARG A 231 10.65 -13.89 -1.79
C ARG A 231 12.05 -14.28 -2.26
N GLU A 232 12.62 -15.27 -1.61
CA GLU A 232 13.84 -15.92 -2.07
C GLU A 232 13.46 -16.98 -3.11
N GLU A 233 14.31 -17.17 -4.12
CA GLU A 233 14.08 -18.15 -5.18
C GLU A 233 13.92 -19.56 -4.59
N GLY A 234 12.90 -20.29 -5.05
CA GLY A 234 12.58 -21.62 -4.54
C GLY A 234 11.97 -21.69 -3.13
N LYS A 235 11.79 -20.55 -2.44
CA LYS A 235 11.19 -20.50 -1.09
C LYS A 235 9.83 -19.77 -1.07
N PRO A 236 8.96 -20.06 -0.09
CA PRO A 236 7.72 -19.32 0.07
C PRO A 236 8.01 -17.86 0.42
N ALA A 237 7.13 -16.96 -0.05
CA ALA A 237 7.22 -15.55 0.28
C ALA A 237 7.04 -15.31 1.79
N ARG A 238 7.62 -14.21 2.27
CA ARG A 238 7.51 -13.73 3.63
C ARG A 238 7.19 -12.24 3.63
N ILE A 239 6.46 -11.80 4.63
CA ILE A 239 6.25 -10.39 4.92
C ILE A 239 7.21 -9.99 6.04
N ILE A 240 8.14 -9.10 5.72
CA ILE A 240 9.04 -8.48 6.69
C ILE A 240 8.30 -7.30 7.30
N VAL A 241 8.13 -7.31 8.62
CA VAL A 241 7.49 -6.25 9.40
C VAL A 241 8.58 -5.57 10.20
N ILE A 242 8.69 -4.25 10.06
CA ILE A 242 9.63 -3.41 10.78
C ILE A 242 8.82 -2.54 11.74
N GLY A 243 9.04 -2.75 13.04
CA GLY A 243 8.53 -1.88 14.10
C GLY A 243 9.62 -0.96 14.63
N ASP A 244 9.29 -0.23 15.71
CA ASP A 244 10.25 0.69 16.35
C ASP A 244 11.46 -0.04 16.96
N GLU A 245 11.25 -1.24 17.49
CA GLU A 245 12.28 -2.02 18.21
C GLU A 245 12.62 -3.37 17.58
N HIS A 246 11.74 -3.91 16.74
CA HIS A 246 11.81 -5.29 16.27
C HIS A 246 11.61 -5.40 14.76
N ILE A 247 12.30 -6.36 14.15
CA ILE A 247 12.08 -6.79 12.76
C ILE A 247 11.62 -8.24 12.78
N ILE A 248 10.44 -8.53 12.22
CA ILE A 248 9.81 -9.85 12.26
C ILE A 248 9.51 -10.31 10.83
N ALA A 249 9.81 -11.58 10.52
CA ALA A 249 9.57 -12.19 9.21
C ALA A 249 8.42 -13.20 9.26
N LEU A 250 7.23 -12.79 8.83
CA LEU A 250 6.01 -13.60 8.85
C LEU A 250 5.86 -14.44 7.57
N PRO A 251 5.42 -15.70 7.65
CA PRO A 251 4.96 -16.42 6.45
C PRO A 251 3.66 -15.79 5.92
N VAL A 252 3.49 -15.81 4.60
CA VAL A 252 2.30 -15.25 3.92
C VAL A 252 1.02 -16.05 4.21
N HIS A 253 1.14 -17.30 4.68
CA HIS A 253 0.02 -18.15 5.04
C HIS A 253 0.35 -19.03 6.26
N ARG A 254 -0.71 -19.54 6.89
CA ARG A 254 -0.66 -20.45 8.05
C ARG A 254 -1.65 -21.61 7.88
N CYS A 255 -1.80 -22.11 6.65
CA CYS A 255 -2.75 -23.18 6.31
C CYS A 255 -2.62 -24.40 7.24
N TYR A 256 -1.39 -24.70 7.66
CA TYR A 256 -1.07 -25.83 8.54
C TYR A 256 -1.74 -25.78 9.92
N LEU A 257 -2.22 -24.62 10.38
CA LEU A 257 -2.94 -24.50 11.65
C LEU A 257 -4.32 -25.15 11.58
N VAL A 258 -4.93 -25.20 10.39
CA VAL A 258 -6.27 -25.71 10.18
C VAL A 258 -6.25 -27.19 9.82
N LYS A 259 -7.08 -27.97 10.51
CA LYS A 259 -7.11 -29.44 10.41
C LYS A 259 -8.42 -30.01 9.84
N SER A 260 -9.42 -29.16 9.59
CA SER A 260 -10.70 -29.56 9.00
C SER A 260 -10.85 -29.05 7.57
N CYS A 261 -11.52 -29.84 6.72
CA CYS A 261 -11.90 -29.47 5.36
C CYS A 261 -12.75 -28.18 5.37
N SER A 262 -13.78 -28.14 6.20
CA SER A 262 -14.71 -26.99 6.28
C SER A 262 -13.97 -25.73 6.68
N ASP A 263 -13.07 -25.83 7.66
CA ASP A 263 -12.36 -24.67 8.20
C ASP A 263 -11.29 -24.19 7.23
N CYS A 264 -10.63 -25.11 6.51
CA CYS A 264 -9.63 -24.76 5.50
C CYS A 264 -10.25 -23.93 4.36
N VAL A 265 -11.47 -24.28 3.94
CA VAL A 265 -12.20 -23.52 2.92
C VAL A 265 -12.76 -22.22 3.49
N LYS A 266 -13.24 -22.21 4.74
CA LYS A 266 -13.72 -21.00 5.45
C LYS A 266 -12.63 -19.94 5.66
N LEU A 267 -11.35 -20.30 5.60
CA LEU A 267 -10.27 -19.31 5.62
C LEU A 267 -10.39 -18.31 4.46
N GLN A 268 -10.96 -18.71 3.33
CA GLN A 268 -11.00 -17.89 2.10
C GLN A 268 -9.62 -17.41 1.64
N ASP A 269 -8.57 -18.13 2.04
CA ASP A 269 -7.18 -17.76 1.82
C ASP A 269 -6.69 -18.34 0.47
N PRO A 270 -6.30 -17.52 -0.53
CA PRO A 270 -5.84 -18.00 -1.83
C PRO A 270 -4.62 -18.93 -1.78
N TYR A 271 -3.82 -18.87 -0.71
CA TYR A 271 -2.69 -19.79 -0.54
C TYR A 271 -3.15 -21.17 -0.04
N CYS A 272 -4.30 -21.29 0.62
CA CYS A 272 -4.71 -22.50 1.32
C CYS A 272 -5.74 -23.30 0.55
N ALA A 273 -5.50 -24.60 0.42
CA ALA A 273 -6.49 -25.55 -0.06
C ALA A 273 -6.44 -26.86 0.71
N TRP A 274 -7.57 -27.57 0.74
CA TRP A 274 -7.69 -28.86 1.39
C TRP A 274 -7.29 -29.99 0.44
N ASP A 275 -6.24 -30.74 0.79
CA ASP A 275 -5.79 -31.93 0.06
C ASP A 275 -6.66 -33.14 0.42
N SER A 276 -7.71 -33.39 -0.36
CA SER A 276 -8.64 -34.49 -0.12
C SER A 276 -8.07 -35.87 -0.51
N ALA A 277 -7.11 -35.94 -1.43
CA ALA A 277 -6.52 -37.20 -1.89
C ALA A 277 -5.27 -37.61 -1.10
N GLY A 278 -4.55 -36.67 -0.51
CA GLY A 278 -3.30 -36.89 0.23
C GLY A 278 -3.48 -37.14 1.74
N GLY A 279 -4.60 -37.69 2.17
CA GLY A 279 -4.86 -38.01 3.58
C GLY A 279 -5.51 -36.88 4.40
N GLY A 280 -6.01 -35.82 3.77
CA GLY A 280 -6.83 -34.79 4.42
C GLY A 280 -6.02 -33.77 5.22
N ARG A 281 -5.44 -32.77 4.55
CA ARG A 281 -4.73 -31.67 5.21
C ARG A 281 -4.92 -30.34 4.50
N CYS A 282 -4.96 -29.25 5.26
CA CYS A 282 -4.91 -27.90 4.71
C CYS A 282 -3.45 -27.52 4.42
N GLY A 283 -3.16 -27.04 3.21
CA GLY A 283 -1.80 -26.71 2.80
C GLY A 283 -1.74 -25.82 1.57
N GLU A 284 -0.51 -25.41 1.23
CA GLU A 284 -0.25 -24.64 0.01
C GLU A 284 -0.44 -25.50 -1.24
N VAL A 285 -1.11 -24.94 -2.24
CA VAL A 285 -1.22 -25.55 -3.56
C VAL A 285 0.10 -25.29 -4.31
N GLY A 286 0.80 -26.37 -4.67
CA GLY A 286 2.04 -26.25 -5.44
C GLY A 286 1.83 -25.46 -6.75
N ARG A 287 2.82 -24.66 -7.15
CA ARG A 287 2.72 -23.80 -8.34
C ARG A 287 2.39 -24.61 -9.60
N GLY A 288 1.28 -24.23 -10.24
CA GLY A 288 0.80 -24.78 -11.51
C GLY A 288 -0.62 -25.33 -11.40
N SER A 289 -1.56 -24.82 -12.20
CA SER A 289 -2.90 -25.40 -12.31
C SER A 289 -2.86 -26.55 -13.33
N THR A 290 -2.81 -27.78 -12.85
CA THR A 290 -3.09 -28.96 -13.67
C THR A 290 -4.53 -29.38 -13.43
N ALA A 291 -5.19 -29.99 -14.43
CA ALA A 291 -6.53 -30.54 -14.27
C ALA A 291 -6.64 -31.52 -13.07
N SER A 292 -5.54 -32.20 -12.72
CA SER A 292 -5.43 -33.04 -11.52
C SER A 292 -5.54 -32.29 -10.19
N ASN A 293 -5.20 -31.00 -10.14
CA ASN A 293 -5.30 -30.19 -8.92
C ASN A 293 -6.76 -29.87 -8.57
N LEU A 294 -7.64 -29.66 -9.56
CA LEU A 294 -9.07 -29.43 -9.35
C LEU A 294 -9.77 -30.63 -8.67
N PHE A 295 -9.36 -31.85 -8.99
CA PHE A 295 -9.94 -33.05 -8.37
C PHE A 295 -9.35 -33.36 -6.99
N ARG A 296 -8.09 -32.98 -6.74
CA ARG A 296 -7.40 -33.24 -5.47
C ARG A 296 -7.67 -32.19 -4.39
N TYR A 297 -7.53 -30.92 -4.75
CA TYR A 297 -7.63 -29.81 -3.82
C TYR A 297 -9.05 -29.25 -3.77
N VAL A 298 -9.48 -28.85 -2.58
CA VAL A 298 -10.75 -28.13 -2.37
C VAL A 298 -10.42 -26.74 -1.85
N GLN A 299 -10.89 -25.73 -2.57
CA GLN A 299 -10.73 -24.31 -2.23
C GLN A 299 -11.93 -23.54 -2.79
N ASP A 300 -12.42 -22.56 -2.03
CA ASP A 300 -13.33 -21.54 -2.51
C ASP A 300 -13.02 -20.24 -1.75
N VAL A 301 -12.28 -19.35 -2.40
CA VAL A 301 -11.88 -18.07 -1.80
C VAL A 301 -13.00 -17.03 -1.80
N ARG A 302 -14.01 -17.18 -2.65
CA ARG A 302 -15.07 -16.17 -2.82
C ARG A 302 -16.21 -16.37 -1.83
N SER A 303 -16.63 -17.62 -1.64
CA SER A 303 -17.76 -17.99 -0.78
C SER A 303 -17.32 -18.57 0.57
N GLY A 304 -16.12 -19.14 0.66
CA GLY A 304 -15.65 -19.84 1.84
C GLY A 304 -16.39 -21.16 2.11
N GLN A 305 -17.09 -21.71 1.11
CA GLN A 305 -17.89 -22.93 1.24
C GLN A 305 -17.65 -23.89 0.07
N SER A 306 -17.76 -25.20 0.34
CA SER A 306 -17.70 -26.22 -0.71
C SER A 306 -18.54 -27.43 -0.34
N LEU A 307 -19.31 -27.96 -1.29
CA LEU A 307 -20.07 -29.21 -1.11
C LEU A 307 -19.17 -30.42 -0.79
N ARG A 308 -17.88 -30.34 -1.15
CA ARG A 308 -16.87 -31.37 -0.83
C ARG A 308 -16.36 -31.28 0.61
N CYS A 309 -16.67 -30.18 1.31
CA CYS A 309 -16.36 -29.94 2.71
C CYS A 309 -17.67 -29.55 3.44
N PRO A 310 -18.60 -30.49 3.67
CA PRO A 310 -19.81 -30.18 4.42
C PRO A 310 -19.45 -29.62 5.81
N PRO A 311 -20.23 -28.66 6.34
CA PRO A 311 -20.01 -28.15 7.68
C PRO A 311 -20.08 -29.31 8.68
N THR A 312 -19.19 -29.33 9.66
CA THR A 312 -19.27 -30.25 10.78
C THR A 312 -20.64 -30.06 11.44
N MET A 313 -21.51 -31.06 11.36
CA MET A 313 -22.75 -31.04 12.12
C MET A 313 -22.36 -31.05 13.59
N SER A 314 -22.58 -29.93 14.29
CA SER A 314 -22.56 -29.94 15.74
C SER A 314 -23.59 -30.98 16.17
N HIS A 315 -23.15 -31.98 16.92
CA HIS A 315 -24.09 -32.88 17.58
C HIS A 315 -24.97 -32.02 18.51
N PRO A 316 -26.29 -32.28 18.62
CA PRO A 316 -27.22 -31.44 19.38
C PRO A 316 -27.03 -31.43 20.91
N ASN A 317 -25.90 -31.91 21.43
CA ASN A 317 -25.69 -32.15 22.86
C ASN A 317 -24.58 -31.27 23.47
N ASP A 318 -24.53 -30.00 23.09
CA ASP A 318 -23.89 -28.99 23.94
C ASP A 318 -24.89 -27.86 24.21
N SER A 319 -25.80 -28.12 25.15
CA SER A 319 -26.72 -27.12 25.68
C SER A 319 -26.06 -26.44 26.88
N SER A 320 -25.22 -25.45 26.61
CA SER A 320 -24.87 -24.46 27.64
C SER A 320 -24.50 -23.08 27.09
N GLU A 321 -25.26 -22.56 26.13
CA GLU A 321 -25.28 -21.10 25.89
C GLU A 321 -26.59 -20.51 26.39
N ARG A 322 -26.45 -19.82 27.53
CA ARG A 322 -27.47 -19.01 28.18
C ARG A 322 -27.72 -17.79 27.29
N MET A 323 -28.92 -17.65 26.74
CA MET A 323 -29.36 -16.44 26.02
C MET A 323 -29.28 -15.22 26.96
N PRO A 324 -28.85 -14.04 26.48
CA PRO A 324 -29.14 -12.78 27.16
C PRO A 324 -30.60 -12.38 26.93
N ASP A 325 -31.25 -11.87 27.98
CA ASP A 325 -32.62 -11.35 27.95
C ASP A 325 -32.73 -10.11 27.03
N ASP A 326 -33.61 -10.20 26.02
CA ASP A 326 -34.10 -9.07 25.24
C ASP A 326 -35.12 -8.26 26.06
N ILE A 327 -34.74 -7.04 26.48
CA ILE A 327 -35.70 -6.03 26.93
C ILE A 327 -36.05 -5.16 25.73
N ALA A 328 -37.28 -5.31 25.24
CA ALA A 328 -37.91 -4.43 24.27
C ALA A 328 -38.13 -3.03 24.87
N GLY A 329 -37.59 -2.01 24.22
CA GLY A 329 -37.86 -0.60 24.49
C GLY A 329 -38.28 0.10 23.21
N ASP A 330 -39.57 0.38 23.12
CA ASP A 330 -40.24 1.15 22.06
C ASP A 330 -39.85 2.63 22.13
N SER A 331 -39.41 3.23 21.01
CA SER A 331 -39.45 4.68 20.84
C SER A 331 -39.35 5.09 19.36
N GLN A 332 -40.42 5.76 18.91
CA GLN A 332 -40.62 6.41 17.61
C GLN A 332 -39.65 7.58 17.31
N PRO A 333 -39.55 8.04 16.04
CA PRO A 333 -38.46 8.90 15.58
C PRO A 333 -38.69 10.39 15.89
N GLY A 334 -37.70 11.00 16.57
CA GLY A 334 -37.58 12.44 16.77
C GLY A 334 -36.86 13.12 15.61
N ARG A 335 -37.44 14.24 15.16
CA ARG A 335 -36.99 15.15 14.11
C ARG A 335 -36.03 16.20 14.67
N GLN A 336 -35.21 16.81 13.79
CA GLN A 336 -34.27 17.96 13.96
C GLN A 336 -32.82 17.54 14.24
N SER A 337 -31.77 18.16 13.72
CA SER A 337 -31.58 19.39 12.91
C SER A 337 -30.18 19.32 12.29
N GLY A 338 -30.00 19.96 11.13
CA GLY A 338 -28.75 20.00 10.40
C GLY A 338 -27.58 20.60 11.19
N GLY A 339 -26.48 19.85 11.24
CA GLY A 339 -25.14 20.35 11.56
C GLY A 339 -24.23 20.03 10.38
N LYS A 340 -23.77 21.06 9.67
CA LYS A 340 -22.71 20.96 8.66
C LYS A 340 -21.45 20.44 9.35
N VAL A 341 -21.13 19.17 9.14
CA VAL A 341 -19.78 18.64 9.39
C VAL A 341 -18.95 19.11 8.20
N THR A 342 -18.09 20.11 8.43
CA THR A 342 -17.05 20.49 7.47
C THR A 342 -16.07 19.32 7.37
N LYS A 343 -16.19 18.53 6.29
CA LYS A 343 -15.15 17.61 5.85
C LYS A 343 -13.89 18.43 5.58
N GLY A 344 -12.85 18.25 6.40
CA GLY A 344 -11.49 18.56 5.98
C GLY A 344 -11.08 17.46 5.00
N GLU A 345 -11.12 17.77 3.70
CA GLU A 345 -10.70 16.83 2.66
C GLU A 345 -9.17 16.70 2.71
N CYS A 346 -8.68 15.49 3.01
CA CYS A 346 -7.29 15.14 2.78
C CYS A 346 -7.14 14.80 1.29
N HIS A 347 -6.58 15.73 0.53
CA HIS A 347 -6.30 15.51 -0.88
C HIS A 347 -4.93 14.81 -1.02
N PHE A 348 -4.87 13.82 -1.91
CA PHE A 348 -3.63 13.22 -2.38
C PHE A 348 -3.23 13.94 -3.67
N TYR A 349 -2.05 14.56 -3.68
CA TYR A 349 -1.55 15.29 -4.83
C TYR A 349 -0.40 14.52 -5.47
N TYR A 350 -0.32 14.57 -6.80
CA TYR A 350 0.71 13.93 -7.61
C TYR A 350 1.51 15.02 -8.32
N PHE A 351 2.83 15.03 -8.10
CA PHE A 351 3.75 15.80 -8.93
C PHE A 351 4.38 14.88 -9.96
N HIS A 352 4.40 15.31 -11.22
CA HIS A 352 5.00 14.57 -12.33
C HIS A 352 6.35 15.20 -12.66
N PHE A 353 7.41 14.40 -12.68
CA PHE A 353 8.67 14.74 -13.35
C PHE A 353 8.82 13.81 -14.55
N ALA A 354 8.95 14.38 -15.75
CA ALA A 354 9.40 13.63 -16.92
C ALA A 354 10.92 13.40 -16.81
N ILE A 355 11.37 12.20 -17.17
CA ILE A 355 12.79 11.80 -17.21
C ILE A 355 13.56 12.65 -18.23
#